data_AF-A0A1W1HE97-F1
#
_entry.id   AF-A0A1W1HE97-F1
#
_cell.length_a   1.000
_cell.length_b   1.000
_cell.length_c   1.000
_cell.angle_alpha   90.00
_cell.angle_beta   90.00
_cell.angle_gamma   90.00
#
_symmetry.space_group_name_H-M   'P 1'
#
loop_
_entity.id
_entity.type
_entity.pdbx_description
1 polymer ?
#
loop_
_entity_poly.entity_id
_entity_poly.type
_entity_poly.pdbx_seq_one_letter_code
_entity_poly.pdbx_strand_id
1 'polypeptide(L)'
;MISRRNFIKNVSLCSLLLATGNVTQGLTYITPEYGINKYETSLLHLCVINVGETGLQVGQRLPKDACSSTSSNNSNNVIQFNPMQVGISAFLDQMDAVFLVGSPTDKDFFIAREVILGSESGLIITLIPDEFNSFTSPLVPGSNESIITLPKDTFTLSATNVIIDISSIILFPIIVGIDYADIKYVLQNTRGIAFSTENSLKNSVYDSQRLIQINTPYIKRSDGCLFILSYTTMDFTLQDITDISDTVHAACDDDTEIMWGVVDNKHLKNLNNHFRLTVLPVISNSF
;
A
#
# COMPACT_ATOMS: atom_id res chain seq x y z
N MET A 1 30.99 23.92 0.30
CA MET A 1 31.28 23.32 -1.02
C MET A 1 30.91 21.84 -0.94
N ILE A 2 29.70 21.46 -1.37
CA ILE A 2 29.23 20.07 -1.33
C ILE A 2 29.90 19.35 -2.51
N SER A 3 30.74 18.35 -2.23
CA SER A 3 31.38 17.57 -3.29
C SER A 3 30.33 16.76 -4.05
N ARG A 4 30.44 16.67 -5.38
CA ARG A 4 29.58 15.85 -6.25
C ARG A 4 29.39 14.41 -5.73
N ARG A 5 30.37 13.85 -5.00
CA ARG A 5 30.28 12.49 -4.40
C ARG A 5 29.33 12.40 -3.21
N ASN A 6 29.24 13.42 -2.36
CA ASN A 6 28.25 13.45 -1.27
C ASN A 6 26.85 13.81 -1.79
N PHE A 7 26.77 14.55 -2.91
CA PHE A 7 25.51 14.83 -3.58
C PHE A 7 24.93 13.58 -4.26
N ILE A 8 25.75 12.77 -4.94
CA ILE A 8 25.32 11.50 -5.55
C ILE A 8 24.88 10.46 -4.52
N LYS A 9 25.38 10.51 -3.27
CA LYS A 9 24.94 9.62 -2.17
C LYS A 9 23.62 10.02 -1.52
N ASN A 10 23.21 11.28 -1.64
CA ASN A 10 22.04 11.81 -0.92
C ASN A 10 20.83 12.05 -1.83
N VAL A 11 21.01 12.09 -3.16
CA VAL A 11 19.91 12.14 -4.14
C VAL A 11 19.43 10.72 -4.50
N SER A 12 20.05 9.67 -3.95
CA SER A 12 20.03 8.30 -4.50
C SER A 12 19.07 7.30 -3.85
N LEU A 13 18.14 7.72 -2.98
CA LEU A 13 17.27 6.79 -2.26
C LEU A 13 15.79 6.95 -2.61
N CYS A 14 15.48 7.39 -3.82
CA CYS A 14 14.11 7.31 -4.31
C CYS A 14 14.01 6.16 -5.33
N SER A 15 13.17 5.15 -5.09
CA SER A 15 12.94 4.04 -6.04
C SER A 15 11.50 4.03 -6.55
N LEU A 16 11.35 3.86 -7.86
CA LEU A 16 10.05 3.73 -8.53
C LEU A 16 9.84 2.29 -8.99
N LEU A 17 8.68 1.71 -8.63
CA LEU A 17 8.25 0.38 -9.03
C LEU A 17 6.84 0.44 -9.61
N LEU A 18 6.58 -0.30 -10.68
CA LEU A 18 5.26 -0.53 -11.25
C LEU A 18 4.74 -1.87 -10.74
N ALA A 19 3.54 -1.88 -10.16
CA ALA A 19 2.87 -3.12 -9.78
C ALA A 19 2.16 -3.71 -11.01
N THR A 20 2.35 -5.00 -11.23
CA THR A 20 1.69 -5.76 -12.30
C THR A 20 1.07 -7.02 -11.72
N GLY A 21 -0.14 -7.37 -12.16
CA GLY A 21 -0.84 -8.55 -11.68
C GLY A 21 -0.92 -9.62 -12.77
N ASN A 22 -0.51 -10.84 -12.45
CA ASN A 22 -0.76 -12.01 -13.29
C ASN A 22 -1.55 -13.03 -12.46
N VAL A 23 -2.74 -13.43 -12.91
CA VAL A 23 -3.60 -14.36 -12.14
C VAL A 23 -2.86 -15.67 -11.82
N THR A 24 -1.95 -16.12 -12.67
CA THR A 24 -1.16 -17.35 -12.45
C THR A 24 0.02 -17.13 -11.50
N GLN A 25 0.77 -16.04 -11.67
CA GLN A 25 2.03 -15.76 -10.95
C GLN A 25 1.87 -14.88 -9.70
N GLY A 26 0.72 -14.22 -9.53
CA GLY A 26 0.47 -13.20 -8.51
C GLY A 26 0.93 -11.80 -8.93
N LEU A 27 1.06 -10.93 -7.93
CA LEU A 27 1.55 -9.55 -8.03
C LEU A 27 3.08 -9.45 -8.19
N THR A 28 3.60 -8.75 -9.18
CA THR A 28 5.05 -8.51 -9.28
C THR A 28 5.34 -7.02 -9.44
N TYR A 29 6.45 -6.59 -8.86
CA TYR A 29 6.90 -5.21 -8.94
C TYR A 29 8.13 -5.12 -9.84
N ILE A 30 8.00 -4.33 -10.90
CA ILE A 30 9.04 -4.16 -11.90
C ILE A 30 9.49 -2.71 -11.96
N THR A 31 10.72 -2.53 -12.40
CA THR A 31 11.29 -1.20 -12.65
C THR A 31 10.81 -0.72 -14.02
N PRO A 32 10.10 0.42 -14.14
CA PRO A 32 9.56 0.85 -15.43
C PRO A 32 10.66 1.23 -16.41
N GLU A 33 10.62 0.70 -17.65
CA GLU A 33 11.53 1.17 -18.69
C GLU A 33 11.05 2.53 -19.23
N TYR A 34 11.87 3.58 -19.15
CA TYR A 34 11.52 4.87 -19.73
C TYR A 34 11.35 4.74 -21.25
N GLY A 35 10.12 4.86 -21.73
CA GLY A 35 9.79 4.75 -23.16
C GLY A 35 8.53 3.96 -23.51
N ILE A 36 7.67 3.64 -22.54
CA ILE A 36 6.52 2.78 -22.82
C ILE A 36 5.43 3.52 -23.60
N ASN A 37 5.24 3.10 -24.85
CA ASN A 37 4.01 3.25 -25.60
C ASN A 37 2.85 2.71 -24.75
N LYS A 38 1.80 3.53 -24.55
CA LYS A 38 0.49 3.17 -23.98
C LYS A 38 0.37 1.67 -23.68
N TYR A 39 0.58 1.29 -22.43
CA TYR A 39 0.11 -0.01 -21.96
C TYR A 39 -1.38 -0.11 -22.33
N GLU A 40 -1.78 -1.29 -22.80
CA GLU A 40 -3.12 -1.54 -23.33
C GLU A 40 -4.20 -0.96 -22.40
N THR A 41 -5.13 -0.21 -23.00
CA THR A 41 -6.01 0.80 -22.37
C THR A 41 -7.13 0.23 -21.49
N SER A 42 -6.92 -0.89 -20.81
CA SER A 42 -7.94 -1.53 -19.97
C SER A 42 -7.43 -2.12 -18.65
N LEU A 43 -6.17 -1.87 -18.28
CA LEU A 43 -5.60 -2.37 -17.03
C LEU A 43 -5.32 -1.21 -16.08
N LEU A 44 -5.66 -1.39 -14.80
CA LEU A 44 -5.32 -0.42 -13.76
C LEU A 44 -3.80 -0.38 -13.57
N HIS A 45 -3.26 0.83 -13.47
CA HIS A 45 -1.83 1.09 -13.29
C HIS A 45 -1.55 1.56 -11.86
N LEU A 46 -0.73 0.78 -11.15
CA LEU A 46 -0.31 1.08 -9.79
C LEU A 46 1.19 1.31 -9.75
N CYS A 47 1.65 2.36 -9.08
CA CYS A 47 3.08 2.54 -8.82
C CYS A 47 3.41 2.74 -7.34
N VAL A 48 4.63 2.38 -6.96
CA VAL A 48 5.19 2.55 -5.63
C VAL A 48 6.44 3.42 -5.74
N ILE A 49 6.41 4.55 -5.05
CA ILE A 49 7.51 5.50 -4.93
C ILE A 49 8.02 5.41 -3.50
N ASN A 50 9.15 4.76 -3.35
CA ASN A 50 9.85 4.62 -2.08
C ASN A 50 10.86 5.75 -1.94
N VAL A 51 10.83 6.49 -0.83
CA VAL A 51 11.72 7.63 -0.56
C VAL A 51 12.55 7.37 0.69
N GLY A 52 13.83 7.74 0.61
CA GLY A 52 14.77 7.60 1.72
C GLY A 52 15.15 6.16 2.01
N GLU A 53 15.89 5.97 3.11
CA GLU A 53 16.32 4.64 3.55
C GLU A 53 15.13 3.77 3.94
N THR A 54 14.18 4.37 4.66
CA THR A 54 12.95 3.73 5.12
C THR A 54 12.11 3.20 3.96
N GLY A 55 11.85 4.04 2.95
CA GLY A 55 11.14 3.60 1.75
C GLY A 55 11.93 2.54 0.98
N LEU A 56 13.25 2.69 0.81
CA LEU A 56 14.05 1.73 0.06
C LEU A 56 13.99 0.32 0.68
N GLN A 57 14.01 0.22 2.01
CA GLN A 57 13.85 -1.06 2.70
C GLN A 57 12.49 -1.73 2.38
N VAL A 58 11.42 -0.95 2.25
CA VAL A 58 10.10 -1.46 1.81
C VAL A 58 10.19 -1.96 0.36
N GLY A 59 10.72 -1.14 -0.55
CA GLY A 59 10.91 -1.50 -1.95
C GLY A 59 11.80 -2.73 -2.19
N GLN A 60 12.68 -3.05 -1.26
CA GLN A 60 13.50 -4.28 -1.30
C GLN A 60 12.75 -5.54 -0.87
N ARG A 61 11.68 -5.41 -0.06
CA ARG A 61 10.85 -6.53 0.41
C ARG A 61 9.70 -6.87 -0.54
N LEU A 62 9.31 -5.96 -1.43
CA LEU A 62 8.27 -6.21 -2.43
C LEU A 62 8.71 -7.32 -3.40
N PRO A 63 7.80 -8.21 -3.83
CA PRO A 63 8.12 -9.33 -4.72
C PRO A 63 8.52 -8.81 -6.12
N LYS A 64 9.73 -9.15 -6.58
CA LYS A 64 10.28 -8.72 -7.89
C LYS A 64 10.35 -9.90 -8.84
N ASP A 65 10.06 -9.65 -10.12
CA ASP A 65 10.29 -10.65 -11.18
C ASP A 65 11.78 -10.81 -11.48
N ALA A 66 12.24 -12.06 -11.55
CA ALA A 66 13.62 -12.39 -11.92
C ALA A 66 13.90 -12.21 -13.44
N CYS A 67 12.88 -11.88 -14.23
CA CYS A 67 12.93 -11.91 -15.69
C CYS A 67 13.54 -10.67 -16.38
N SER A 68 14.10 -9.69 -15.66
CA SER A 68 14.94 -8.67 -16.32
C SER A 68 16.32 -9.27 -16.65
N SER A 69 16.37 -10.11 -17.68
CA SER A 69 17.55 -10.86 -18.15
C SER A 69 18.61 -10.00 -18.86
N THR A 70 18.62 -8.68 -18.66
CA THR A 70 19.63 -7.78 -19.19
C THR A 70 20.39 -7.10 -18.06
N SER A 71 21.63 -7.56 -17.89
CA SER A 71 22.75 -6.98 -17.14
C SER A 71 22.90 -7.31 -15.64
N SER A 72 23.72 -8.35 -15.40
CA SER A 72 24.79 -8.42 -14.39
C SER A 72 24.58 -7.76 -13.01
N ASN A 73 24.44 -8.60 -11.98
CA ASN A 73 24.98 -8.43 -10.61
C ASN A 73 24.75 -7.12 -9.82
N ASN A 74 23.93 -6.18 -10.28
CA ASN A 74 23.55 -5.03 -9.46
C ASN A 74 22.25 -5.35 -8.72
N SER A 75 22.41 -5.67 -7.44
CA SER A 75 21.40 -5.97 -6.44
C SER A 75 20.38 -4.87 -6.15
N ASN A 76 20.19 -3.89 -7.04
CA ASN A 76 19.22 -2.81 -6.87
C ASN A 76 18.86 -2.21 -8.24
N ASN A 77 17.87 -2.79 -8.95
CA ASN A 77 17.15 -2.11 -10.04
C ASN A 77 16.28 -0.98 -9.44
N VAL A 78 16.93 -0.03 -8.79
CA VAL A 78 16.34 1.19 -8.27
C VAL A 78 16.44 2.21 -9.40
N ILE A 79 15.35 2.50 -10.07
CA ILE A 79 15.27 3.76 -10.81
C ILE A 79 15.27 4.85 -9.76
N GLN A 80 16.33 5.65 -9.78
CA GLN A 80 16.40 6.88 -9.04
C GLN A 80 15.27 7.78 -9.53
N PHE A 81 14.16 7.84 -8.80
CA PHE A 81 13.11 8.81 -9.06
C PHE A 81 13.73 10.20 -8.87
N ASN A 82 13.90 10.91 -9.98
CA ASN A 82 14.32 12.28 -9.96
C ASN A 82 13.07 13.14 -10.21
N PRO A 83 12.52 13.82 -9.18
CA PRO A 83 11.33 14.66 -9.34
C PRO A 83 11.51 15.76 -10.39
N MET A 84 12.75 16.11 -10.74
CA MET A 84 13.08 17.09 -11.78
C MET A 84 13.26 16.45 -13.17
N GLN A 85 13.06 15.14 -13.31
CA GLN A 85 13.15 14.46 -14.59
C GLN A 85 11.94 14.81 -15.46
N VAL A 86 12.23 15.31 -16.66
CA VAL A 86 11.20 15.62 -17.66
C VAL A 86 10.38 14.36 -17.96
N GLY A 87 9.06 14.48 -17.86
CA GLY A 87 8.11 13.41 -18.16
C GLY A 87 7.61 12.62 -16.94
N ILE A 88 8.12 12.88 -15.72
CA ILE A 88 7.67 12.14 -14.54
C ILE A 88 6.21 12.44 -14.18
N SER A 89 5.77 13.70 -14.28
CA SER A 89 4.36 14.07 -14.08
C SER A 89 3.48 13.37 -15.11
N ALA A 90 3.84 13.41 -16.40
CA ALA A 90 3.09 12.73 -17.46
C ALA A 90 3.03 11.19 -17.29
N PHE A 91 4.02 10.60 -16.61
CA PHE A 91 3.97 9.19 -16.20
C PHE A 91 2.99 8.97 -15.04
N LEU A 92 3.03 9.83 -14.01
CA LEU A 92 2.13 9.75 -12.86
C LEU A 92 0.68 10.02 -13.24
N ASP A 93 0.43 10.91 -14.20
CA ASP A 93 -0.90 11.18 -14.75
C ASP A 93 -1.56 9.94 -15.39
N GLN A 94 -0.78 8.89 -15.67
CA GLN A 94 -1.28 7.60 -16.19
C GLN A 94 -1.55 6.57 -15.10
N MET A 95 -1.30 6.88 -13.82
CA MET A 95 -1.44 5.95 -12.70
C MET A 95 -2.81 6.10 -12.03
N ASP A 96 -3.52 4.98 -11.90
CA ASP A 96 -4.77 4.91 -11.15
C ASP A 96 -4.54 4.98 -9.64
N ALA A 97 -3.44 4.39 -9.15
CA ALA A 97 -3.00 4.63 -7.79
C ALA A 97 -1.48 4.72 -7.62
N VAL A 98 -1.07 5.54 -6.65
CA VAL A 98 0.34 5.79 -6.32
C VAL A 98 0.54 5.58 -4.83
N PHE A 99 1.43 4.67 -4.45
CA PHE A 99 1.92 4.53 -3.10
C PHE A 99 3.15 5.41 -2.91
N LEU A 100 3.10 6.37 -2.01
CA LEU A 100 4.27 7.11 -1.55
C LEU A 100 4.72 6.54 -0.20
N VAL A 101 5.94 6.01 -0.11
CA VAL A 101 6.41 5.31 1.08
C VAL A 101 7.71 5.93 1.56
N GLY A 102 7.76 6.43 2.78
CA GLY A 102 8.99 7.00 3.34
C GLY A 102 8.77 7.66 4.69
N SER A 103 9.79 8.37 5.19
CA SER A 103 9.66 9.17 6.40
C SER A 103 9.53 10.66 6.05
N PRO A 104 8.67 11.44 6.73
CA PRO A 104 8.70 12.91 6.64
C PRO A 104 10.05 13.53 7.04
N THR A 105 10.91 12.78 7.74
CA THR A 105 12.28 13.20 8.05
C THR A 105 13.25 13.04 6.87
N ASP A 106 12.88 12.29 5.84
CA ASP A 106 13.68 12.12 4.63
C ASP A 106 13.62 13.39 3.78
N LYS A 107 14.80 13.90 3.39
CA LYS A 107 14.94 15.18 2.68
C LYS A 107 14.09 15.27 1.42
N ASP A 108 13.98 14.15 0.69
CA ASP A 108 13.31 14.11 -0.61
C ASP A 108 11.81 13.75 -0.49
N PHE A 109 11.30 13.46 0.72
CA PHE A 109 9.90 13.03 0.92
C PHE A 109 8.90 14.09 0.45
N PHE A 110 9.08 15.34 0.91
CA PHE A 110 8.19 16.43 0.53
C PHE A 110 8.29 16.78 -0.95
N ILE A 111 9.47 16.63 -1.55
CA ILE A 111 9.68 16.88 -2.98
C ILE A 111 8.92 15.82 -3.80
N ALA A 112 9.06 14.54 -3.44
CA ALA A 112 8.31 13.46 -4.10
C ALA A 112 6.80 13.65 -3.93
N ARG A 113 6.35 13.96 -2.70
CA ARG A 113 4.93 14.21 -2.41
C ARG A 113 4.36 15.36 -3.22
N GLU A 114 5.07 16.48 -3.32
CA GLU A 114 4.65 17.65 -4.10
C GLU A 114 4.50 17.30 -5.58
N VAL A 115 5.44 16.54 -6.15
CA VAL A 115 5.35 16.09 -7.56
C VAL A 115 4.15 15.16 -7.78
N ILE A 116 3.88 14.24 -6.85
CA ILE A 116 2.74 13.32 -6.96
C ILE A 116 1.42 14.07 -6.80
N LEU A 117 1.30 14.97 -5.82
CA LEU A 117 0.11 15.78 -5.61
C LEU A 117 -0.14 16.78 -6.75
N GLY A 118 0.90 17.19 -7.47
CA GLY A 118 0.81 18.01 -8.66
C GLY A 118 0.42 17.24 -9.94
N SER A 119 0.32 15.91 -9.88
CA SER A 119 -0.13 15.06 -10.99
C SER A 119 -1.63 14.78 -10.92
N GLU A 120 -2.23 14.35 -12.02
CA GLU A 120 -3.63 13.93 -12.10
C GLU A 120 -3.85 12.47 -11.64
N SER A 121 -2.93 11.93 -10.84
CA SER A 121 -3.02 10.55 -10.30
C SER A 121 -4.37 10.28 -9.62
N GLY A 122 -4.89 9.07 -9.81
CA GLY A 122 -6.23 8.70 -9.36
C GLY A 122 -6.40 8.69 -7.84
N LEU A 123 -5.68 7.82 -7.13
CA LEU A 123 -5.65 7.68 -5.67
C LEU A 123 -4.19 7.67 -5.19
N ILE A 124 -3.87 8.46 -4.17
CA ILE A 124 -2.53 8.53 -3.59
C ILE A 124 -2.60 7.96 -2.18
N ILE A 125 -1.72 7.00 -1.86
CA ILE A 125 -1.65 6.38 -0.54
C ILE A 125 -0.25 6.65 0.01
N THR A 126 -0.16 7.58 0.95
CA THR A 126 1.08 7.98 1.59
C THR A 126 1.27 7.20 2.89
N LEU A 127 2.26 6.32 2.93
CA LEU A 127 2.61 5.47 4.07
C LEU A 127 3.81 6.07 4.82
N ILE A 128 3.62 6.42 6.09
CA ILE A 128 4.64 7.03 6.94
C ILE A 128 4.76 6.33 8.31
N PRO A 129 5.95 6.31 8.93
CA PRO A 129 6.09 5.78 10.27
C PRO A 129 5.32 6.65 11.27
N ASP A 130 4.57 5.99 12.14
CA ASP A 130 3.86 6.63 13.24
C ASP A 130 4.85 6.94 14.36
N GLU A 131 5.21 8.22 14.49
CA GLU A 131 6.02 8.68 15.61
C GLU A 131 5.17 9.09 16.82
N PHE A 132 3.84 9.17 16.66
CA PHE A 132 2.93 9.80 17.61
C PHE A 132 1.77 8.90 18.08
N ASN A 133 1.70 7.64 17.63
CA ASN A 133 0.66 6.64 17.96
C ASN A 133 -0.76 7.22 17.87
N SER A 134 -1.08 7.88 16.75
CA SER A 134 -2.33 8.63 16.65
C SER A 134 -2.72 8.98 15.20
N PHE A 135 -4.01 9.24 14.99
CA PHE A 135 -4.54 9.87 13.77
C PHE A 135 -3.96 11.29 13.52
N THR A 136 -3.12 11.81 14.42
CA THR A 136 -2.55 13.15 14.31
C THR A 136 -1.24 13.11 13.53
N SER A 137 -1.31 12.78 12.25
CA SER A 137 -0.23 13.15 11.33
C SER A 137 -0.23 14.68 11.18
N PRO A 138 0.92 15.36 11.26
CA PRO A 138 1.01 16.80 10.99
C PRO A 138 0.75 17.13 9.51
N LEU A 139 0.76 16.11 8.64
CA LEU A 139 0.49 16.26 7.23
C LEU A 139 -1.02 16.36 6.97
N VAL A 140 -1.39 17.32 6.12
CA VAL A 140 -2.76 17.48 5.62
C VAL A 140 -2.88 16.73 4.29
N PRO A 141 -3.81 15.76 4.15
CA PRO A 141 -3.97 15.02 2.90
C PRO A 141 -4.41 15.95 1.77
N GLY A 142 -3.93 15.67 0.55
CA GLY A 142 -4.52 16.21 -0.67
C GLY A 142 -5.90 15.61 -0.97
N SER A 143 -6.59 16.14 -2.00
CA SER A 143 -7.96 15.72 -2.34
C SER A 143 -8.09 14.23 -2.67
N ASN A 144 -7.07 13.66 -3.32
CA ASN A 144 -7.03 12.26 -3.71
C ASN A 144 -6.07 11.44 -2.82
N GLU A 145 -5.62 12.00 -1.69
CA GLU A 145 -4.59 11.37 -0.86
C GLU A 145 -5.17 10.79 0.42
N SER A 146 -4.73 9.59 0.78
CA SER A 146 -4.83 9.04 2.11
C SER A 146 -3.46 9.04 2.77
N ILE A 147 -3.33 9.59 3.96
CA ILE A 147 -2.11 9.49 4.75
C ILE A 147 -2.32 8.42 5.82
N ILE A 148 -1.65 7.29 5.65
CA ILE A 148 -1.72 6.14 6.56
C ILE A 148 -0.44 6.10 7.40
N THR A 149 -0.60 6.17 8.72
CA THR A 149 0.49 5.93 9.66
C THR A 149 0.64 4.45 9.99
N LEU A 150 1.87 4.00 10.23
CA LEU A 150 2.19 2.60 10.50
C LEU A 150 3.17 2.50 11.68
N PRO A 151 3.08 1.48 12.55
CA PRO A 151 3.95 1.40 13.72
C PRO A 151 5.44 1.46 13.34
N LYS A 152 6.20 2.40 13.93
CA LYS A 152 7.59 2.67 13.55
C LYS A 152 8.49 1.44 13.61
N ASP A 153 8.35 0.63 14.67
CA ASP A 153 9.19 -0.56 14.89
C ASP A 153 8.97 -1.67 13.87
N THR A 154 7.77 -1.72 13.27
CA THR A 154 7.40 -2.71 12.26
C THR A 154 7.07 -2.05 10.92
N PHE A 155 7.51 -0.80 10.70
CA PHE A 155 7.11 0.01 9.56
C PHE A 155 7.34 -0.71 8.25
N THR A 156 8.56 -1.23 8.05
CA THR A 156 8.96 -1.86 6.80
C THR A 156 8.06 -3.06 6.46
N LEU A 157 7.73 -3.89 7.46
CA LEU A 157 6.86 -5.05 7.27
C LEU A 157 5.41 -4.61 7.02
N SER A 158 4.89 -3.70 7.86
CA SER A 158 3.51 -3.22 7.79
C SER A 158 3.22 -2.50 6.47
N ALA A 159 4.15 -1.65 6.01
CA ALA A 159 4.04 -0.96 4.72
C ALA A 159 4.04 -1.95 3.56
N THR A 160 4.94 -2.94 3.59
CA THR A 160 4.97 -4.01 2.57
C THR A 160 3.62 -4.73 2.50
N ASN A 161 3.04 -5.08 3.65
CA ASN A 161 1.75 -5.77 3.74
C ASN A 161 0.61 -4.91 3.19
N VAL A 162 0.52 -3.64 3.58
CA VAL A 162 -0.51 -2.71 3.09
C VAL A 162 -0.43 -2.54 1.57
N ILE A 163 0.77 -2.32 1.02
CA ILE A 163 0.96 -2.16 -0.43
C ILE A 163 0.52 -3.42 -1.16
N ILE A 164 0.93 -4.60 -0.68
CA ILE A 164 0.57 -5.89 -1.29
C ILE A 164 -0.94 -6.11 -1.22
N ASP A 165 -1.56 -5.93 -0.05
CA ASP A 165 -2.97 -6.25 0.14
C ASP A 165 -3.89 -5.31 -0.66
N ILE A 166 -3.61 -3.99 -0.65
CA ILE A 166 -4.37 -3.02 -1.47
C ILE A 166 -4.13 -3.27 -2.97
N SER A 167 -2.89 -3.49 -3.39
CA SER A 167 -2.62 -3.77 -4.81
C SER A 167 -3.26 -5.07 -5.26
N SER A 168 -3.27 -6.09 -4.42
CA SER A 168 -3.90 -7.38 -4.71
C SER A 168 -5.40 -7.24 -4.91
N ILE A 169 -6.08 -6.48 -4.06
CA ILE A 169 -7.52 -6.35 -4.16
C ILE A 169 -7.96 -5.49 -5.35
N ILE A 170 -7.12 -4.54 -5.78
CA ILE A 170 -7.35 -3.73 -6.97
C ILE A 170 -7.11 -4.53 -8.26
N LEU A 171 -6.05 -5.35 -8.31
CA LEU A 171 -5.59 -5.98 -9.54
C LEU A 171 -6.13 -7.39 -9.80
N PHE A 172 -6.61 -8.10 -8.77
CA PHE A 172 -7.07 -9.47 -8.92
C PHE A 172 -8.59 -9.62 -8.79
N PRO A 173 -9.15 -10.66 -9.43
CA PRO A 173 -10.52 -11.09 -9.11
C PRO A 173 -10.66 -11.42 -7.63
N ILE A 174 -11.70 -10.89 -7.03
CA ILE A 174 -12.02 -10.97 -5.61
C ILE A 174 -13.20 -11.90 -5.36
N ILE A 175 -13.27 -12.45 -4.15
CA ILE A 175 -14.33 -13.41 -3.78
C ILE A 175 -15.50 -12.69 -3.13
N VAL A 176 -15.19 -11.71 -2.29
CA VAL A 176 -16.15 -10.75 -1.74
C VAL A 176 -15.71 -9.38 -2.21
N GLY A 177 -16.64 -8.69 -2.88
CA GLY A 177 -16.29 -7.65 -3.83
C GLY A 177 -16.21 -6.24 -3.25
N ILE A 178 -15.00 -5.68 -3.23
CA ILE A 178 -14.76 -4.23 -3.28
C ILE A 178 -13.97 -3.93 -4.55
N ASP A 179 -14.34 -2.89 -5.29
CA ASP A 179 -13.58 -2.48 -6.47
C ASP A 179 -12.67 -1.26 -6.19
N TYR A 180 -11.98 -0.78 -7.22
CA TYR A 180 -11.13 0.41 -7.11
C TYR A 180 -11.93 1.67 -6.70
N ALA A 181 -13.17 1.83 -7.16
CA ALA A 181 -13.98 2.98 -6.83
C ALA A 181 -14.37 2.97 -5.35
N ASP A 182 -14.67 1.80 -4.78
CA ASP A 182 -14.93 1.63 -3.34
C ASP A 182 -13.71 2.00 -2.49
N ILE A 183 -12.52 1.50 -2.88
CA ILE A 183 -11.26 1.80 -2.19
C ILE A 183 -10.92 3.29 -2.29
N LYS A 184 -11.12 3.89 -3.47
CA LYS A 184 -10.92 5.32 -3.66
C LYS A 184 -11.90 6.14 -2.81
N TYR A 185 -13.16 5.75 -2.77
CA TYR A 185 -14.19 6.43 -1.99
C TYR A 185 -13.83 6.47 -0.51
N VAL A 186 -13.42 5.34 0.07
CA VAL A 186 -13.10 5.29 1.51
C VAL A 186 -11.77 5.95 1.84
N LEU A 187 -10.78 5.95 0.94
CA LEU A 187 -9.44 6.45 1.25
C LEU A 187 -9.20 7.92 0.83
N GLN A 188 -9.95 8.49 -0.10
CA GLN A 188 -9.68 9.85 -0.61
C GLN A 188 -9.82 10.94 0.47
N ASN A 189 -8.85 11.85 0.56
CA ASN A 189 -8.84 12.96 1.51
C ASN A 189 -8.97 12.51 2.99
N THR A 190 -8.24 11.46 3.35
CA THR A 190 -8.29 10.89 4.69
C THR A 190 -6.94 10.83 5.38
N ARG A 191 -6.99 10.67 6.71
CA ARG A 191 -5.86 10.22 7.52
C ARG A 191 -6.25 8.94 8.23
N GLY A 192 -5.36 7.98 8.26
CA GLY A 192 -5.62 6.70 8.90
C GLY A 192 -4.41 6.12 9.58
N ILE A 193 -4.64 4.98 10.18
CA ILE A 193 -3.62 4.07 10.69
C ILE A 193 -3.90 2.70 10.08
N ALA A 194 -2.88 1.89 9.84
CA ALA A 194 -3.10 0.50 9.46
C ALA A 194 -2.54 -0.48 10.49
N PHE A 195 -3.28 -1.57 10.67
CA PHE A 195 -2.89 -2.70 11.48
C PHE A 195 -3.00 -3.96 10.64
N SER A 196 -2.09 -4.91 10.85
CA SER A 196 -2.17 -6.22 10.19
C SER A 196 -1.84 -7.33 11.16
N THR A 197 -2.57 -8.43 11.07
CA THR A 197 -2.20 -9.71 11.69
C THR A 197 -1.96 -10.73 10.59
N GLU A 198 -0.93 -11.56 10.75
CA GLU A 198 -0.57 -12.62 9.81
C GLU A 198 -0.26 -13.88 10.60
N ASN A 199 -0.99 -14.97 10.34
CA ASN A 199 -0.81 -16.24 11.04
C ASN A 199 -1.34 -17.42 10.21
N SER A 200 -1.23 -18.62 10.74
CA SER A 200 -1.81 -19.83 10.14
C SER A 200 -3.34 -19.76 10.05
N LEU A 201 -3.92 -20.36 9.01
CA LEU A 201 -5.37 -20.39 8.79
C LEU A 201 -6.16 -21.02 9.94
N LYS A 202 -5.55 -21.95 10.70
CA LYS A 202 -6.20 -22.69 11.80
C LYS A 202 -6.80 -21.78 12.88
N ASN A 203 -6.18 -20.63 13.13
CA ASN A 203 -6.61 -19.68 14.16
C ASN A 203 -7.12 -18.36 13.56
N SER A 204 -7.44 -18.36 12.27
CA SER A 204 -7.72 -17.13 11.51
C SER A 204 -8.84 -16.28 12.08
N VAL A 205 -9.98 -16.89 12.40
CA VAL A 205 -11.12 -16.21 13.02
C VAL A 205 -10.71 -15.60 14.37
N TYR A 206 -10.08 -16.38 15.23
CA TYR A 206 -9.64 -15.93 16.56
C TYR A 206 -8.61 -14.79 16.48
N ASP A 207 -7.60 -14.91 15.64
CA ASP A 207 -6.54 -13.91 15.51
C ASP A 207 -7.05 -12.62 14.86
N SER A 208 -7.99 -12.73 13.91
CA SER A 208 -8.71 -11.59 13.32
C SER A 208 -9.56 -10.88 14.36
N GLN A 209 -10.35 -11.63 15.13
CA GLN A 209 -11.15 -11.10 16.24
C GLN A 209 -10.29 -10.37 17.26
N ARG A 210 -9.16 -10.97 17.64
CA ARG A 210 -8.22 -10.35 18.56
C ARG A 210 -7.63 -9.05 18.02
N LEU A 211 -7.24 -9.01 16.73
CA LEU A 211 -6.76 -7.77 16.10
C LEU A 211 -7.81 -6.67 16.15
N ILE A 212 -9.06 -6.98 15.78
CA ILE A 212 -10.17 -6.03 15.76
C ILE A 212 -10.49 -5.53 17.18
N GLN A 213 -10.53 -6.43 18.18
CA GLN A 213 -10.79 -6.08 19.57
C GLN A 213 -9.72 -5.14 20.15
N ILE A 214 -8.44 -5.41 19.87
CA ILE A 214 -7.33 -4.56 20.36
C ILE A 214 -7.41 -3.16 19.71
N ASN A 215 -7.84 -3.07 18.46
CA ASN A 215 -7.87 -1.82 17.69
C ASN A 215 -9.24 -1.16 17.61
N THR A 216 -10.23 -1.66 18.36
CA THR A 216 -11.59 -1.10 18.43
C THR A 216 -11.62 0.40 18.72
N PRO A 217 -10.76 0.98 19.59
CA PRO A 217 -10.74 2.42 19.81
C PRO A 217 -10.42 3.26 18.56
N TYR A 218 -9.64 2.72 17.61
CA TYR A 218 -9.35 3.40 16.34
C TYR A 218 -10.48 3.19 15.33
N ILE A 219 -11.03 1.98 15.28
CA ILE A 219 -12.14 1.60 14.39
C ILE A 219 -13.39 2.45 14.70
N LYS A 220 -13.79 2.55 15.97
CA LYS A 220 -14.96 3.35 16.38
C LYS A 220 -14.82 4.85 16.17
N ARG A 221 -13.59 5.35 16.01
CA ARG A 221 -13.33 6.78 15.79
C ARG A 221 -13.21 7.13 14.31
N SER A 222 -13.36 6.14 13.43
CA SER A 222 -13.14 6.30 12.00
C SER A 222 -14.44 6.62 11.29
N ASP A 223 -14.35 7.48 10.28
CA ASP A 223 -15.46 7.76 9.37
C ASP A 223 -15.60 6.64 8.33
N GLY A 224 -14.51 5.94 8.05
CA GLY A 224 -14.50 4.77 7.19
C GLY A 224 -13.43 3.76 7.60
N CYS A 225 -13.63 2.51 7.22
CA CYS A 225 -12.68 1.44 7.45
C CYS A 225 -12.56 0.55 6.21
N LEU A 226 -11.32 0.33 5.76
CA LEU A 226 -11.00 -0.67 4.75
C LEU A 226 -10.42 -1.91 5.44
N PHE A 227 -11.06 -3.05 5.21
CA PHE A 227 -10.66 -4.35 5.71
C PHE A 227 -10.31 -5.25 4.52
N ILE A 228 -9.12 -5.83 4.54
CA ILE A 228 -8.64 -6.72 3.49
C ILE A 228 -8.19 -8.03 4.11
N LEU A 229 -8.90 -9.10 3.76
CA LEU A 229 -8.54 -10.46 4.13
C LEU A 229 -7.83 -11.14 2.95
N SER A 230 -6.53 -11.34 3.10
CA SER A 230 -5.66 -12.06 2.17
C SER A 230 -5.44 -13.49 2.64
N TYR A 231 -5.57 -14.49 1.76
CA TYR A 231 -5.32 -15.90 2.09
C TYR A 231 -4.71 -16.68 0.92
N THR A 232 -4.26 -17.91 1.14
CA THR A 232 -3.43 -18.68 0.16
C THR A 232 -4.07 -19.92 -0.45
N THR A 233 -5.11 -20.46 0.20
CA THR A 233 -5.63 -21.80 -0.08
C THR A 233 -7.14 -21.84 0.05
N MET A 234 -7.79 -22.71 -0.72
CA MET A 234 -9.24 -22.95 -0.64
C MET A 234 -9.71 -23.59 0.69
N ASP A 235 -8.79 -23.95 1.59
CA ASP A 235 -9.15 -24.45 2.93
C ASP A 235 -9.80 -23.37 3.82
N PHE A 236 -9.83 -22.11 3.36
CA PHE A 236 -10.57 -21.04 4.02
C PHE A 236 -12.04 -21.11 3.65
N THR A 237 -12.92 -21.26 4.65
CA THR A 237 -14.34 -21.47 4.39
C THR A 237 -15.11 -20.15 4.29
N LEU A 238 -16.26 -20.18 3.63
CA LEU A 238 -17.20 -19.03 3.64
C LEU A 238 -17.68 -18.70 5.07
N GLN A 239 -17.73 -19.70 5.97
CA GLN A 239 -18.08 -19.48 7.36
C GLN A 239 -17.01 -18.65 8.06
N ASP A 240 -15.72 -18.96 7.86
CA ASP A 240 -14.61 -18.16 8.44
C ASP A 240 -14.66 -16.70 7.97
N ILE A 241 -14.95 -16.48 6.67
CA ILE A 241 -15.14 -15.15 6.10
C ILE A 241 -16.31 -14.43 6.79
N THR A 242 -17.43 -15.13 6.99
CA THR A 242 -18.64 -14.57 7.61
C THR A 242 -18.39 -14.22 9.08
N ASP A 243 -17.76 -15.11 9.84
CA ASP A 243 -17.46 -14.89 11.27
C ASP A 243 -16.52 -13.69 11.48
N ILE A 244 -15.54 -13.50 10.58
CA ILE A 244 -14.67 -12.32 10.61
C ILE A 244 -15.44 -11.08 10.21
N SER A 245 -16.28 -11.15 9.16
CA SER A 245 -17.11 -10.03 8.71
C SER A 245 -18.08 -9.56 9.80
N ASP A 246 -18.76 -10.48 10.50
CA ASP A 246 -19.64 -10.16 11.63
C ASP A 246 -18.88 -9.43 12.74
N THR A 247 -17.64 -9.84 13.00
CA THR A 247 -16.77 -9.17 13.98
C THR A 247 -16.39 -7.75 13.54
N VAL A 248 -16.09 -7.58 12.25
CA VAL A 248 -15.78 -6.28 11.64
C VAL A 248 -16.97 -5.34 11.81
N HIS A 249 -18.16 -5.77 11.41
CA HIS A 249 -19.39 -4.97 11.51
C HIS A 249 -19.73 -4.64 12.97
N ALA A 250 -19.57 -5.58 13.90
CA ALA A 250 -19.83 -5.34 15.32
C ALA A 250 -18.84 -4.36 15.99
N ALA A 251 -17.65 -4.16 15.40
CA ALA A 251 -16.63 -3.27 15.94
C ALA A 251 -16.74 -1.83 15.45
N CYS A 252 -17.40 -1.60 14.31
CA CYS A 252 -17.65 -0.29 13.72
C CYS A 252 -18.90 0.36 14.33
N ASP A 253 -19.00 1.68 14.23
CA ASP A 253 -20.23 2.39 14.59
C ASP A 253 -21.19 2.37 13.38
N ASP A 254 -22.49 2.58 13.61
CA ASP A 254 -23.54 2.45 12.57
C ASP A 254 -23.33 3.41 11.37
N ASP A 255 -22.65 4.53 11.59
CA ASP A 255 -22.37 5.56 10.59
C ASP A 255 -21.00 5.37 9.90
N THR A 256 -20.19 4.38 10.30
CA THR A 256 -18.88 4.12 9.69
C THR A 256 -19.05 3.46 8.32
N GLU A 257 -18.39 4.01 7.30
CA GLU A 257 -18.34 3.40 5.96
C GLU A 257 -17.41 2.18 5.95
N ILE A 258 -17.94 0.97 5.73
CA ILE A 258 -17.18 -0.28 5.81
C ILE A 258 -16.94 -0.85 4.41
N MET A 259 -15.68 -0.96 4.01
CA MET A 259 -15.26 -1.67 2.81
C MET A 259 -14.60 -2.99 3.20
N TRP A 260 -15.26 -4.11 2.91
CA TRP A 260 -14.80 -5.46 3.27
C TRP A 260 -14.42 -6.26 2.02
N GLY A 261 -13.13 -6.55 1.90
CA GLY A 261 -12.55 -7.19 0.75
C GLY A 261 -11.85 -8.51 1.07
N VAL A 262 -12.03 -9.51 0.21
CA VAL A 262 -11.39 -10.83 0.37
C VAL A 262 -10.68 -11.25 -0.91
N VAL A 263 -9.37 -11.52 -0.82
CA VAL A 263 -8.51 -11.82 -1.96
C VAL A 263 -7.64 -13.06 -1.75
N ASP A 264 -7.55 -13.91 -2.79
CA ASP A 264 -6.55 -14.98 -2.86
C ASP A 264 -5.19 -14.36 -3.20
N ASN A 265 -4.34 -14.26 -2.20
CA ASN A 265 -3.01 -13.67 -2.32
C ASN A 265 -1.95 -14.76 -2.49
N LYS A 266 -1.61 -15.02 -3.75
CA LYS A 266 -0.61 -16.03 -4.12
C LYS A 266 0.81 -15.71 -3.61
N HIS A 267 1.11 -14.51 -3.12
CA HIS A 267 2.42 -14.21 -2.50
C HIS A 267 2.57 -14.73 -1.09
N LEU A 268 1.46 -14.92 -0.41
CA LEU A 268 1.46 -15.61 0.87
C LEU A 268 1.81 -17.11 0.69
N LYS A 269 1.88 -17.65 -0.55
CA LYS A 269 2.23 -19.08 -0.80
C LYS A 269 3.56 -19.50 -0.22
N ASN A 270 4.52 -18.58 -0.10
CA ASN A 270 5.82 -18.87 0.54
C ASN A 270 5.69 -19.17 2.04
N LEU A 271 4.51 -18.95 2.63
CA LEU A 271 4.24 -19.14 4.04
C LEU A 271 3.40 -20.39 4.33
N ASN A 272 2.84 -21.08 3.33
CA ASN A 272 1.98 -22.28 3.45
C ASN A 272 0.84 -22.15 4.49
N ASN A 273 -0.42 -22.13 4.03
CA ASN A 273 -1.62 -22.08 4.90
C ASN A 273 -1.66 -20.89 5.85
N HIS A 274 -1.35 -19.69 5.33
CA HIS A 274 -1.44 -18.44 6.08
C HIS A 274 -2.61 -17.58 5.59
N PHE A 275 -3.13 -16.79 6.52
CA PHE A 275 -4.01 -15.66 6.25
C PHE A 275 -3.34 -14.38 6.74
N ARG A 276 -3.81 -13.26 6.21
CA ARG A 276 -3.53 -11.93 6.75
C ARG A 276 -4.80 -11.09 6.70
N LEU A 277 -5.12 -10.48 7.83
CA LEU A 277 -6.14 -9.43 7.90
C LEU A 277 -5.43 -8.10 8.07
N THR A 278 -5.67 -7.19 7.13
CA THR A 278 -5.19 -5.81 7.17
C THR A 278 -6.38 -4.87 7.36
N VAL A 279 -6.29 -3.99 8.34
CA VAL A 279 -7.38 -3.10 8.80
C VAL A 279 -6.89 -1.66 8.75
N LEU A 280 -7.61 -0.80 8.01
CA LEU A 280 -7.27 0.60 7.79
C LEU A 280 -8.45 1.48 8.21
N PRO A 281 -8.59 1.83 9.50
CA PRO A 281 -9.48 2.88 9.93
C PRO A 281 -8.96 4.25 9.46
N VAL A 282 -9.85 5.06 8.90
CA VAL A 282 -9.57 6.37 8.34
C VAL A 282 -10.58 7.41 8.81
N ILE A 283 -10.10 8.64 8.97
CA ILE A 283 -10.91 9.82 9.30
C ILE A 283 -10.80 10.78 8.13
N SER A 284 -11.95 11.25 7.67
CA SER A 284 -12.08 12.28 6.64
C SER A 284 -11.53 13.59 7.16
N ASN A 285 -10.75 14.27 6.32
CA ASN A 285 -10.30 15.61 6.64
C ASN A 285 -11.45 16.59 6.29
N SER A 286 -12.46 16.64 7.16
CA SER A 286 -13.56 17.61 7.08
C SER A 286 -13.02 19.00 7.46
N PHE A 287 -12.99 19.92 6.50
CA PHE A 287 -12.68 21.34 6.72
C PHE A 287 -13.79 22.06 7.48
#